data_AF-A0A2Z2KUY8-F1
#
_entry.id   AF-A0A2Z2KUY8-F1
#
_cell.length_a   1.000
_cell.length_b   1.000
_cell.length_c   1.000
_cell.angle_alpha   90.00
_cell.angle_beta   90.00
_cell.angle_gamma   90.00
#
_symmetry.space_group_name_H-M   'P 1'
#
loop_
_entity.id
_entity.type
_entity.pdbx_description
1 polymer ?
#
loop_
_entity_poly.entity_id
_entity_poly.type
_entity_poly.pdbx_seq_one_letter_code
_entity_poly.pdbx_strand_id
1 'polypeptide(L)'
;MNNKNRKEIAQDTLRYMNEGKYLYQGSWVDFSSAQQTSEDQSETITPEKGLQLLARFRAEAGAAKLRMEMQAERGAGQDEIGSAQNRLEQQAEVEVEQVLIGSESAQSRLESEPADVELSTASIRVAGEATVRTILDLAEAGTKQVGVLNFASAKNEGGGFLNGAMAQEESLAASSGLYATQLRNPDYYKTNRNTPSMMYTHYAIYSPDVVFFRDEHFELLAEPVTASVLTLPAVNYGQVLLKGEDAAQSKQIMQERMELALALFAASGDRHLVLGAYGCGVFRNNPLEVARWWKELLEQEGYGLLFEQIVFAVLDHSKTKETIRAFEDVFGTA
;
A
#
# COMPACT_ATOMS: atom_id res chain seq x y z
N MET A 1 6.80 3.76 26.28
CA MET A 1 7.23 2.36 26.48
C MET A 1 8.75 2.24 26.40
N ASN A 2 9.41 1.46 27.25
CA ASN A 2 10.88 1.27 27.23
C ASN A 2 11.30 0.08 26.35
N ASN A 3 12.60 -0.07 26.06
CA ASN A 3 13.10 -1.12 25.16
C ASN A 3 12.86 -2.55 25.68
N LYS A 4 12.92 -2.74 26.99
CA LYS A 4 12.69 -4.06 27.61
C LYS A 4 11.25 -4.52 27.36
N ASN A 5 10.29 -3.64 27.58
CA ASN A 5 8.87 -3.90 27.34
C ASN A 5 8.62 -4.23 25.84
N ARG A 6 9.26 -3.54 24.90
CA ARG A 6 9.13 -3.86 23.46
C ARG A 6 9.57 -5.27 23.08
N LYS A 7 10.67 -5.75 23.66
CA LYS A 7 11.13 -7.13 23.43
C LYS A 7 10.17 -8.17 24.01
N GLU A 8 9.58 -7.88 25.17
CA GLU A 8 8.54 -8.72 25.78
C GLU A 8 7.30 -8.78 24.87
N ILE A 9 6.85 -7.64 24.34
CA ILE A 9 5.74 -7.61 23.37
C ILE A 9 6.06 -8.43 22.11
N ALA A 10 7.28 -8.30 21.57
CA ALA A 10 7.69 -9.09 20.41
C ALA A 10 7.66 -10.60 20.71
N GLN A 11 8.14 -11.02 21.89
CA GLN A 11 8.09 -12.42 22.32
C GLN A 11 6.66 -12.94 22.50
N ASP A 12 5.80 -12.15 23.14
CA ASP A 12 4.38 -12.51 23.29
C ASP A 12 3.67 -12.62 21.94
N THR A 13 4.00 -11.74 21.00
CA THR A 13 3.46 -11.76 19.63
C THR A 13 3.86 -13.03 18.90
N LEU A 14 5.12 -13.46 19.01
CA LEU A 14 5.56 -14.77 18.48
C LEU A 14 4.78 -15.92 19.10
N ARG A 15 4.56 -15.88 20.42
CA ARG A 15 3.77 -16.91 21.11
C ARG A 15 2.34 -16.95 20.59
N TYR A 16 1.68 -15.80 20.46
CA TYR A 16 0.30 -15.74 19.97
C TYR A 16 0.17 -16.20 18.52
N MET A 17 1.09 -15.82 17.63
CA MET A 17 1.09 -16.34 16.26
C MET A 17 1.25 -17.86 16.22
N ASN A 18 2.17 -18.42 17.02
CA ASN A 18 2.39 -19.87 17.06
C ASN A 18 1.22 -20.65 17.68
N GLU A 19 0.56 -20.08 18.70
CA GLU A 19 -0.60 -20.71 19.34
C GLU A 19 -1.91 -20.45 18.58
N GLY A 20 -1.96 -19.42 17.73
CA GLY A 20 -3.14 -18.96 17.02
C GLY A 20 -4.23 -18.39 17.94
N LYS A 21 -3.88 -18.00 19.17
CA LYS A 21 -4.82 -17.48 20.16
C LYS A 21 -4.15 -16.69 21.28
N TYR A 22 -4.94 -15.92 22.02
CA TYR A 22 -4.53 -15.25 23.25
C TYR A 22 -5.68 -15.16 24.26
N LEU A 23 -5.36 -14.84 25.51
CA LEU A 23 -6.35 -14.63 26.57
C LEU A 23 -6.68 -13.14 26.70
N TYR A 24 -7.95 -12.78 26.51
CA TYR A 24 -8.47 -11.43 26.69
C TYR A 24 -9.55 -11.44 27.78
N GLN A 25 -9.33 -10.70 28.87
CA GLN A 25 -10.27 -10.58 29.99
C GLN A 25 -10.88 -11.91 30.49
N GLY A 26 -10.09 -12.98 30.48
CA GLY A 26 -10.50 -14.31 30.94
C GLY A 26 -11.13 -15.23 29.88
N SER A 27 -11.29 -14.75 28.64
CA SER A 27 -11.77 -15.54 27.50
C SER A 27 -10.68 -15.73 26.45
N TRP A 28 -10.64 -16.90 25.83
CA TRP A 28 -9.74 -17.17 24.71
C TRP A 28 -10.27 -16.53 23.43
N VAL A 29 -9.42 -15.75 22.78
CA VAL A 29 -9.64 -15.24 21.42
C VAL A 29 -8.82 -16.11 20.48
N ASP A 30 -9.50 -16.86 19.61
CA ASP A 30 -8.88 -17.73 18.60
C ASP A 30 -8.88 -17.03 17.24
N PHE A 31 -7.70 -16.97 16.62
CA PHE A 31 -7.50 -16.43 15.27
C PHE A 31 -6.67 -17.37 14.38
N SER A 32 -6.48 -18.62 14.81
CA SER A 32 -5.59 -19.61 14.18
C SER A 32 -5.93 -19.87 12.72
N SER A 33 -7.23 -20.06 12.41
CA SER A 33 -7.67 -20.30 11.03
C SER A 33 -7.42 -19.10 10.13
N ALA A 34 -7.72 -17.89 10.59
CA ALA A 34 -7.51 -16.67 9.80
C ALA A 34 -6.01 -16.42 9.56
N GLN A 35 -5.20 -16.62 10.59
CA GLN A 35 -3.75 -16.53 10.50
C GLN A 35 -3.18 -17.53 9.48
N GLN A 36 -3.59 -18.80 9.56
CA GLN A 36 -3.15 -19.83 8.63
C GLN A 36 -3.53 -19.50 7.18
N THR A 37 -4.74 -18.98 6.94
CA THR A 37 -5.17 -18.55 5.60
C THR A 37 -4.27 -17.42 5.07
N SER A 38 -4.01 -16.37 5.86
CA SER A 38 -3.13 -15.26 5.48
C SER A 38 -1.72 -15.76 5.13
N GLU A 39 -1.18 -16.67 5.94
CA GLU A 39 0.13 -17.27 5.70
C GLU A 39 0.19 -18.13 4.43
N ASP A 40 -0.79 -19.01 4.22
CA ASP A 40 -0.84 -19.89 3.05
C ASP A 40 -1.05 -19.13 1.74
N GLN A 41 -1.74 -17.99 1.78
CA GLN A 41 -2.03 -17.17 0.61
C GLN A 41 -1.02 -16.03 0.40
N SER A 42 -0.12 -15.78 1.36
CA SER A 42 0.94 -14.80 1.18
C SER A 42 1.89 -15.23 0.07
N GLU A 43 2.29 -14.29 -0.78
CA GLU A 43 3.15 -14.59 -1.92
C GLU A 43 4.24 -13.54 -2.17
N THR A 44 5.37 -14.02 -2.68
CA THR A 44 6.46 -13.19 -3.16
C THR A 44 6.15 -12.76 -4.59
N ILE A 45 6.15 -11.45 -4.81
CA ILE A 45 6.04 -10.86 -6.14
C ILE A 45 7.45 -10.60 -6.66
N THR A 46 7.81 -11.23 -7.78
CA THR A 46 9.09 -10.98 -8.44
C THR A 46 9.05 -9.69 -9.27
N PRO A 47 10.20 -9.06 -9.58
CA PRO A 47 10.26 -7.90 -10.47
C PRO A 47 9.60 -8.14 -11.83
N GLU A 48 9.70 -9.34 -12.40
CA GLU A 48 9.08 -9.70 -13.67
C GLU A 48 7.55 -9.70 -13.56
N LYS A 49 7.00 -10.30 -12.49
CA LYS A 49 5.56 -10.26 -12.21
C LYS A 49 5.10 -8.82 -11.96
N GLY A 50 5.88 -8.04 -11.22
CA GLY A 50 5.61 -6.62 -10.98
C GLY A 50 5.57 -5.78 -12.26
N LEU A 51 6.49 -5.99 -13.20
CA LEU A 51 6.51 -5.31 -14.49
C LEU A 51 5.29 -5.64 -15.35
N GLN A 52 4.84 -6.90 -15.35
CA GLN A 52 3.62 -7.30 -16.04
C GLN A 52 2.39 -6.60 -15.45
N LEU A 53 2.31 -6.50 -14.12
CA LEU A 53 1.23 -5.78 -13.45
C LEU A 53 1.27 -4.28 -13.73
N LEU A 54 2.44 -3.65 -13.74
CA LEU A 54 2.59 -2.24 -14.10
C LEU A 54 2.06 -1.95 -15.49
N ALA A 55 2.43 -2.75 -16.50
CA ALA A 55 1.94 -2.57 -17.87
C ALA A 55 0.40 -2.63 -17.94
N ARG A 56 -0.19 -3.61 -17.25
CA ARG A 56 -1.65 -3.76 -17.16
C ARG A 56 -2.31 -2.57 -16.45
N PHE A 57 -1.82 -2.15 -15.30
CA PHE A 57 -2.50 -1.13 -14.50
C PHE A 57 -2.27 0.30 -14.99
N ARG A 58 -1.18 0.57 -15.71
CA ARG A 58 -1.05 1.81 -16.50
C ARG A 58 -2.15 1.93 -17.54
N ALA A 59 -2.47 0.81 -18.21
CA ALA A 59 -3.58 0.75 -19.16
C ALA A 59 -4.93 1.02 -18.50
N GLU A 60 -5.22 0.29 -17.41
CA GLU A 60 -6.49 0.41 -16.69
C GLU A 60 -6.68 1.82 -16.10
N ALA A 61 -5.64 2.40 -15.50
CA ALA A 61 -5.69 3.75 -14.94
C ALA A 61 -5.87 4.83 -16.03
N GLY A 62 -5.13 4.73 -17.14
CA GLY A 62 -5.28 5.65 -18.28
C GLY A 62 -6.68 5.57 -18.91
N ALA A 63 -7.23 4.36 -19.06
CA ALA A 63 -8.58 4.15 -19.56
C ALA A 63 -9.65 4.72 -18.63
N ALA A 64 -9.52 4.51 -17.31
CA ALA A 64 -10.43 5.07 -16.31
C ALA A 64 -10.42 6.61 -16.35
N LYS A 65 -9.24 7.22 -16.46
CA LYS A 65 -9.08 8.67 -16.55
C LYS A 65 -9.76 9.25 -17.78
N LEU A 66 -9.52 8.66 -18.95
CA LEU A 66 -10.12 9.10 -20.21
C LEU A 66 -11.65 9.06 -20.15
N ARG A 67 -12.22 8.00 -19.55
CA ARG A 67 -13.68 7.90 -19.33
C ARG A 67 -14.21 8.97 -18.38
N MET A 68 -13.51 9.27 -17.29
CA MET A 68 -13.91 10.31 -16.34
C MET A 68 -13.91 11.69 -17.02
N GLU A 69 -12.88 12.01 -17.81
CA GLU A 69 -12.79 13.25 -18.58
C GLU A 69 -13.96 13.37 -19.58
N MET A 70 -14.29 12.29 -20.29
CA MET A 70 -15.46 12.23 -21.19
C MET A 70 -16.81 12.42 -20.45
N GLN A 71 -16.98 11.83 -19.26
CA GLN A 71 -18.19 12.02 -18.45
C GLN A 71 -18.34 13.48 -17.99
N ALA A 72 -17.24 14.13 -17.60
CA ALA A 72 -17.24 15.54 -17.20
C ALA A 72 -17.64 16.47 -18.36
N GLU A 73 -17.17 16.20 -19.58
CA GLU A 73 -17.55 16.96 -20.77
C GLU A 73 -19.05 16.79 -21.12
N ARG A 74 -19.60 15.58 -20.99
CA ARG A 74 -21.04 15.32 -21.20
C ARG A 74 -21.93 16.06 -20.20
N GLY A 75 -21.48 16.19 -18.94
CA GLY A 75 -22.20 16.94 -17.90
C GLY A 75 -22.10 18.47 -18.05
N ALA A 76 -21.08 18.97 -18.76
CA ALA A 76 -20.80 20.40 -18.90
C ALA A 76 -21.50 21.09 -20.10
N GLY A 77 -22.17 20.35 -20.99
CA GLY A 77 -22.97 20.94 -22.06
C GLY A 77 -23.52 19.95 -23.10
N GLN A 78 -24.81 19.63 -22.99
CA GLN A 78 -25.61 19.23 -24.14
C GLN A 78 -26.06 20.51 -24.86
N ASP A 79 -25.32 20.93 -25.88
CA ASP A 79 -25.87 21.59 -27.07
C ASP A 79 -24.78 21.63 -28.16
N GLU A 80 -25.05 20.90 -29.25
CA GLU A 80 -24.29 20.85 -30.51
C GLU A 80 -22.85 20.28 -30.46
N ILE A 81 -22.67 18.98 -30.78
CA ILE A 81 -21.62 18.34 -31.64
C ILE A 81 -21.71 16.80 -31.52
N GLY A 82 -22.88 16.21 -31.81
CA GLY A 82 -23.13 14.77 -31.63
C GLY A 82 -22.37 13.79 -32.55
N SER A 83 -21.56 14.27 -33.51
CA SER A 83 -20.86 13.39 -34.47
C SER A 83 -19.34 13.42 -34.41
N ALA A 84 -18.74 14.45 -33.78
CA ALA A 84 -17.30 14.48 -33.52
C ALA A 84 -16.98 13.92 -32.13
N GLN A 85 -17.84 14.17 -31.14
CA GLN A 85 -17.78 13.51 -29.84
C GLN A 85 -17.86 11.99 -30.03
N ASN A 86 -18.92 11.45 -30.64
CA ASN A 86 -19.03 10.00 -30.91
C ASN A 86 -17.82 9.38 -31.64
N ARG A 87 -17.07 10.14 -32.46
CA ARG A 87 -15.86 9.66 -33.14
C ARG A 87 -14.64 9.64 -32.22
N LEU A 88 -14.48 10.67 -31.38
CA LEU A 88 -13.44 10.70 -30.36
C LEU A 88 -13.70 9.62 -29.29
N GLU A 89 -14.96 9.38 -28.95
CA GLU A 89 -15.36 8.31 -28.03
C GLU A 89 -15.05 6.92 -28.60
N GLN A 90 -15.40 6.66 -29.86
CA GLN A 90 -15.02 5.41 -30.53
C GLN A 90 -13.50 5.26 -30.67
N GLN A 91 -12.78 6.36 -30.89
CA GLN A 91 -11.33 6.33 -31.01
C GLN A 91 -10.65 6.08 -29.65
N ALA A 92 -11.17 6.68 -28.58
CA ALA A 92 -10.76 6.44 -27.20
C ALA A 92 -11.07 4.99 -26.77
N GLU A 93 -12.24 4.46 -27.08
CA GLU A 93 -12.58 3.05 -26.83
C GLU A 93 -11.64 2.11 -27.58
N VAL A 94 -11.33 2.40 -28.85
CA VAL A 94 -10.35 1.63 -29.63
C VAL A 94 -8.94 1.77 -29.08
N GLU A 95 -8.53 2.94 -28.57
CA GLU A 95 -7.23 3.12 -27.90
C GLU A 95 -7.19 2.33 -26.58
N VAL A 96 -8.23 2.40 -25.75
CA VAL A 96 -8.36 1.59 -24.53
C VAL A 96 -8.31 0.10 -24.87
N GLU A 97 -9.06 -0.34 -25.88
CA GLU A 97 -9.06 -1.72 -26.35
C GLU A 97 -7.67 -2.11 -26.84
N GLN A 98 -6.98 -1.27 -27.61
CA GLN A 98 -5.61 -1.50 -28.07
C GLN A 98 -4.57 -1.58 -26.95
N VAL A 99 -4.69 -0.76 -25.90
CA VAL A 99 -3.81 -0.83 -24.73
C VAL A 99 -4.10 -2.11 -23.91
N LEU A 100 -5.34 -2.61 -23.95
CA LEU A 100 -5.77 -3.83 -23.26
C LEU A 100 -5.52 -5.12 -24.05
N ILE A 101 -5.28 -5.05 -25.37
CA ILE A 101 -4.89 -6.20 -26.22
C ILE A 101 -3.59 -6.79 -25.64
N GLY A 102 -3.74 -7.85 -24.85
CA GLY A 102 -2.64 -8.51 -24.12
C GLY A 102 -3.01 -8.98 -22.72
N SER A 103 -4.15 -8.55 -22.15
CA SER A 103 -4.61 -9.00 -20.83
C SER A 103 -6.09 -9.41 -20.82
N GLU A 104 -6.34 -10.71 -21.02
CA GLU A 104 -7.70 -11.31 -21.00
C GLU A 104 -8.48 -11.03 -19.71
N SER A 105 -7.77 -10.79 -18.59
CA SER A 105 -8.37 -10.47 -17.28
C SER A 105 -8.75 -9.00 -17.09
N ALA A 106 -8.16 -8.07 -17.85
CA ALA A 106 -8.60 -6.68 -17.85
C ALA A 106 -9.82 -6.50 -18.77
N GLN A 107 -9.87 -7.25 -19.88
CA GLN A 107 -11.06 -7.38 -20.73
C GLN A 107 -12.26 -7.92 -19.96
N SER A 108 -12.11 -9.00 -19.18
CA SER A 108 -13.23 -9.58 -18.44
C SER A 108 -13.79 -8.69 -17.33
N ARG A 109 -12.94 -7.89 -16.67
CA ARG A 109 -13.42 -6.85 -15.73
C ARG A 109 -14.20 -5.75 -16.46
N LEU A 110 -13.72 -5.31 -17.63
CA LEU A 110 -14.39 -4.33 -18.49
C LEU A 110 -15.79 -4.80 -18.93
N GLU A 111 -15.91 -6.05 -19.34
CA GLU A 111 -17.18 -6.64 -19.79
C GLU A 111 -18.18 -6.86 -18.66
N SER A 112 -17.70 -6.91 -17.42
CA SER A 112 -18.52 -7.15 -16.23
C SER A 112 -19.00 -5.88 -15.52
N GLU A 113 -18.36 -4.72 -15.77
CA GLU A 113 -18.77 -3.45 -15.17
C GLU A 113 -19.85 -2.79 -16.04
N PRO A 114 -21.03 -2.48 -15.48
CA PRO A 114 -22.08 -1.80 -16.23
C PRO A 114 -21.60 -0.41 -16.70
N ALA A 115 -21.93 -0.04 -17.93
CA ALA A 115 -21.55 1.24 -18.56
C ALA A 115 -22.02 2.50 -17.79
N ASP A 116 -22.87 2.32 -16.78
CA ASP A 116 -23.47 3.38 -15.97
C ASP A 116 -22.83 3.55 -14.57
N VAL A 117 -21.68 2.92 -14.28
CA VAL A 117 -20.96 3.20 -13.03
C VAL A 117 -20.39 4.62 -13.08
N GLU A 118 -20.85 5.47 -12.17
CA GLU A 118 -20.32 6.82 -11.99
C GLU A 118 -18.87 6.71 -11.49
N LEU A 119 -17.91 7.06 -12.35
CA LEU A 119 -16.50 7.04 -11.98
C LEU A 119 -16.26 8.14 -10.96
N SER A 120 -15.80 7.76 -9.78
CA SER A 120 -15.41 8.70 -8.73
C SER A 120 -13.96 8.47 -8.35
N THR A 121 -13.25 9.57 -8.13
CA THR A 121 -11.91 9.54 -7.56
C THR A 121 -11.99 9.12 -6.10
N ALA A 122 -11.00 8.34 -5.64
CA ALA A 122 -10.86 7.98 -4.24
C ALA A 122 -11.00 9.20 -3.33
N SER A 123 -11.72 9.03 -2.22
CA SER A 123 -11.66 9.99 -1.13
C SER A 123 -10.27 9.96 -0.48
N ILE A 124 -9.58 11.10 -0.42
CA ILE A 124 -8.22 11.20 0.12
C ILE A 124 -8.23 12.00 1.41
N ARG A 125 -7.59 11.49 2.46
CA ARG A 125 -7.33 12.24 3.69
C ARG A 125 -5.94 11.97 4.27
N VAL A 126 -5.40 12.96 4.98
CA VAL A 126 -4.16 12.83 5.76
C VAL A 126 -4.50 12.67 7.24
N ALA A 127 -3.89 11.70 7.90
CA ALA A 127 -4.15 11.39 9.30
C ALA A 127 -2.85 11.39 10.10
N GLY A 128 -2.80 12.17 11.19
CA GLY A 128 -1.65 12.25 12.09
C GLY A 128 -1.54 11.09 13.09
N GLU A 129 -1.87 9.88 12.65
CA GLU A 129 -2.05 8.69 13.50
C GLU A 129 -1.16 7.53 13.05
N ALA A 130 -1.04 6.51 13.90
CA ALA A 130 -0.31 5.29 13.58
C ALA A 130 -1.08 4.48 12.53
N THR A 131 -0.35 3.80 11.62
CA THR A 131 -0.95 2.89 10.63
C THR A 131 -1.88 1.85 11.27
N VAL A 132 -1.51 1.29 12.43
CA VAL A 132 -2.36 0.32 13.15
C VAL A 132 -3.67 0.97 13.61
N ARG A 133 -3.65 2.20 14.12
CA ARG A 133 -4.88 2.92 14.51
C ARG A 133 -5.80 3.11 13.31
N THR A 134 -5.27 3.57 12.17
CA THR A 134 -6.05 3.73 10.94
C THR A 134 -6.70 2.42 10.48
N ILE A 135 -6.00 1.29 10.58
CA ILE A 135 -6.56 -0.03 10.26
C ILE A 135 -7.77 -0.34 11.17
N LEU A 136 -7.64 -0.08 12.47
CA LEU A 136 -8.73 -0.27 13.43
C LEU A 136 -9.91 0.65 13.14
N ASP A 137 -9.67 1.94 12.86
CA ASP A 137 -10.74 2.89 12.50
C ASP A 137 -11.52 2.44 11.26
N LEU A 138 -10.82 1.97 10.23
CA LEU A 138 -11.45 1.45 9.02
C LEU A 138 -12.27 0.18 9.32
N ALA A 139 -11.73 -0.72 10.13
CA ALA A 139 -12.43 -1.95 10.53
C ALA A 139 -13.68 -1.66 11.39
N GLU A 140 -13.59 -0.72 12.34
CA GLU A 140 -14.71 -0.24 13.16
C GLU A 140 -15.80 0.40 12.31
N ALA A 141 -15.42 1.11 11.24
CA ALA A 141 -16.35 1.63 10.24
C ALA A 141 -16.95 0.56 9.30
N GLY A 142 -16.55 -0.71 9.45
CA GLY A 142 -17.03 -1.82 8.63
C GLY A 142 -16.38 -1.92 7.25
N THR A 143 -15.31 -1.15 7.01
CA THR A 143 -14.59 -1.11 5.73
C THR A 143 -13.97 -2.47 5.42
N LYS A 144 -14.03 -2.88 4.15
CA LYS A 144 -13.47 -4.13 3.63
C LYS A 144 -12.43 -3.85 2.55
N GLN A 145 -11.67 -4.88 2.16
CA GLN A 145 -10.66 -4.76 1.09
C GLN A 145 -9.64 -3.65 1.39
N VAL A 146 -9.13 -3.67 2.63
CA VAL A 146 -8.16 -2.69 3.13
C VAL A 146 -6.75 -3.17 2.79
N GLY A 147 -6.03 -2.40 1.98
CA GLY A 147 -4.63 -2.63 1.63
C GLY A 147 -3.71 -1.65 2.38
N VAL A 148 -2.68 -2.17 3.05
CA VAL A 148 -1.75 -1.39 3.87
C VAL A 148 -0.34 -1.49 3.32
N LEU A 149 0.32 -0.37 3.08
CA LEU A 149 1.73 -0.37 2.68
C LEU A 149 2.63 -0.48 3.91
N ASN A 150 3.32 -1.61 4.05
CA ASN A 150 4.40 -1.77 5.02
C ASN A 150 5.67 -1.08 4.50
N PHE A 151 6.26 -0.18 5.29
CA PHE A 151 7.48 0.55 4.96
C PHE A 151 8.71 -0.33 5.23
N ALA A 152 8.82 -1.36 4.41
CA ALA A 152 9.55 -2.56 4.74
C ALA A 152 11.07 -2.38 4.78
N SER A 153 11.68 -3.12 5.68
CA SER A 153 13.07 -3.54 5.60
C SER A 153 13.27 -4.43 4.38
N ALA A 154 14.30 -4.13 3.60
CA ALA A 154 14.70 -5.00 2.51
C ALA A 154 15.40 -6.29 3.00
N LYS A 155 15.85 -6.33 4.26
CA LYS A 155 16.84 -7.33 4.72
C LYS A 155 16.39 -8.20 5.88
N ASN A 156 15.42 -7.75 6.65
CA ASN A 156 14.99 -8.42 7.87
C ASN A 156 13.47 -8.41 7.95
N GLU A 157 12.91 -9.59 8.14
CA GLU A 157 11.50 -9.87 8.41
C GLU A 157 11.08 -9.11 9.68
N GLY A 158 10.00 -8.33 9.60
CA GLY A 158 9.52 -7.47 10.68
C GLY A 158 10.52 -6.38 11.10
N GLY A 159 11.51 -6.08 10.27
CA GLY A 159 12.55 -5.11 10.57
C GLY A 159 13.36 -5.48 11.82
N GLY A 160 13.36 -4.59 12.81
CA GLY A 160 14.06 -4.78 14.09
C GLY A 160 13.15 -5.14 15.27
N PHE A 161 11.91 -5.58 15.06
CA PHE A 161 10.91 -5.65 16.15
C PHE A 161 11.33 -6.59 17.30
N LEU A 162 11.95 -7.74 16.99
CA LEU A 162 12.51 -8.67 17.99
C LEU A 162 13.60 -8.03 18.86
N ASN A 163 14.27 -6.99 18.34
CA ASN A 163 15.31 -6.25 19.06
C ASN A 163 14.76 -5.02 19.79
N GLY A 164 13.44 -4.79 19.73
CA GLY A 164 12.77 -3.65 20.35
C GLY A 164 12.98 -2.34 19.60
N ALA A 165 13.24 -2.40 18.28
CA ALA A 165 13.15 -1.23 17.41
C ALA A 165 11.68 -0.78 17.27
N MET A 166 11.50 0.48 16.85
CA MET A 166 10.19 1.12 16.71
C MET A 166 10.17 2.04 15.51
N ALA A 167 9.78 1.49 14.37
CA ALA A 167 9.25 2.24 13.25
C ALA A 167 7.90 1.62 12.82
N GLN A 168 7.41 2.00 11.66
CA GLN A 168 6.10 1.55 11.17
C GLN A 168 6.06 0.03 10.95
N GLU A 169 7.08 -0.56 10.30
CA GLU A 169 7.16 -2.00 10.09
C GLU A 169 7.16 -2.78 11.41
N GLU A 170 7.97 -2.35 12.39
CA GLU A 170 8.01 -3.03 13.69
C GLU A 170 6.68 -2.92 14.43
N SER A 171 5.95 -1.81 14.25
CA SER A 171 4.61 -1.64 14.82
C SER A 171 3.62 -2.61 14.20
N LEU A 172 3.64 -2.78 12.87
CA LEU A 172 2.80 -3.75 12.17
C LEU A 172 3.16 -5.18 12.62
N ALA A 173 4.44 -5.54 12.63
CA ALA A 173 4.91 -6.87 13.03
C ALA A 173 4.59 -7.20 14.49
N ALA A 174 4.70 -6.24 15.41
CA ALA A 174 4.39 -6.44 16.82
C ALA A 174 2.87 -6.53 17.11
N SER A 175 2.02 -6.03 16.20
CA SER A 175 0.58 -5.93 16.42
C SER A 175 -0.24 -6.98 15.65
N SER A 176 0.43 -7.81 14.84
CA SER A 176 -0.25 -8.66 13.86
C SER A 176 0.49 -9.96 13.55
N GLY A 177 -0.14 -10.76 12.67
CA GLY A 177 0.41 -11.95 12.03
C GLY A 177 1.45 -11.72 10.93
N LEU A 178 1.79 -10.47 10.60
CA LEU A 178 2.61 -10.12 9.43
C LEU A 178 3.98 -10.83 9.40
N TYR A 179 4.61 -10.99 10.56
CA TYR A 179 5.93 -11.61 10.61
C TYR A 179 5.91 -13.05 10.08
N ALA A 180 4.85 -13.81 10.35
CA ALA A 180 4.72 -15.18 9.88
C ALA A 180 4.56 -15.25 8.35
N THR A 181 3.77 -14.34 7.75
CA THR A 181 3.61 -14.27 6.29
C THR A 181 4.94 -13.91 5.61
N GLN A 182 5.73 -13.02 6.22
CA GLN A 182 7.05 -12.65 5.73
C GLN A 182 8.05 -13.82 5.78
N LEU A 183 8.03 -14.64 6.83
CA LEU A 183 8.89 -15.82 6.96
C LEU A 183 8.62 -16.89 5.87
N ARG A 184 7.39 -16.97 5.37
CA ARG A 184 7.02 -17.89 4.28
C ARG A 184 7.51 -17.42 2.90
N ASN A 185 8.05 -16.21 2.82
CA ASN A 185 8.47 -15.55 1.60
C ASN A 185 9.96 -15.16 1.62
N PRO A 186 10.89 -16.12 1.79
CA PRO A 186 12.31 -15.84 2.03
C PRO A 186 13.06 -15.25 0.81
N ASP A 187 12.55 -15.48 -0.41
CA ASP A 187 13.23 -15.05 -1.64
C ASP A 187 13.32 -13.53 -1.78
N TYR A 188 12.31 -12.79 -1.28
CA TYR A 188 12.35 -11.33 -1.13
C TYR A 188 13.60 -10.89 -0.36
N TYR A 189 13.83 -11.46 0.84
CA TYR A 189 14.92 -11.05 1.70
C TYR A 189 16.27 -11.56 1.21
N LYS A 190 16.33 -12.80 0.74
CA LYS A 190 17.55 -13.40 0.18
C LYS A 190 18.07 -12.58 -1.00
N THR A 191 17.19 -12.17 -1.91
CA THR A 191 17.58 -11.39 -3.08
C THR A 191 18.04 -9.99 -2.69
N ASN A 192 17.29 -9.31 -1.82
CA ASN A 192 17.66 -7.97 -1.37
C ASN A 192 18.95 -7.95 -0.51
N ARG A 193 19.21 -8.98 0.31
CA ARG A 193 20.49 -9.13 1.04
C ARG A 193 21.67 -9.30 0.09
N ASN A 194 21.47 -9.99 -1.03
CA ASN A 194 22.49 -10.22 -2.07
C ASN A 194 22.62 -9.05 -3.06
N THR A 195 21.75 -8.03 -2.98
CA THR A 195 21.80 -6.84 -3.83
C THR A 195 22.66 -5.77 -3.15
N PRO A 196 23.80 -5.37 -3.75
CA PRO A 196 24.70 -4.40 -3.10
C PRO A 196 24.15 -2.97 -3.04
N SER A 197 23.32 -2.60 -4.03
CA SER A 197 22.71 -1.28 -4.17
C SER A 197 21.72 -1.00 -3.04
N MET A 198 21.72 0.24 -2.57
CA MET A 198 20.80 0.73 -1.54
C MET A 198 19.47 1.23 -2.11
N MET A 199 19.29 1.14 -3.43
CA MET A 199 18.00 1.27 -4.09
C MET A 199 17.13 0.02 -3.89
N TYR A 200 17.73 -1.12 -3.53
CA TYR A 200 17.07 -2.44 -3.42
C TYR A 200 16.39 -2.87 -4.73
N THR A 201 15.55 -3.91 -4.66
CA THR A 201 14.86 -4.49 -5.83
C THR A 201 13.37 -4.17 -5.82
N HIS A 202 12.68 -4.51 -6.92
CA HIS A 202 11.22 -4.49 -7.02
C HIS A 202 10.54 -5.78 -6.50
N TYR A 203 11.25 -6.61 -5.74
CA TYR A 203 10.60 -7.70 -5.01
C TYR A 203 9.63 -7.13 -3.98
N ALA A 204 8.46 -7.74 -3.87
CA ALA A 204 7.46 -7.44 -2.85
C ALA A 204 6.94 -8.72 -2.20
N ILE A 205 6.26 -8.60 -1.07
CA ILE A 205 5.43 -9.67 -0.50
C ILE A 205 4.03 -9.11 -0.33
N TYR A 206 3.05 -9.74 -0.94
CA TYR A 206 1.64 -9.45 -0.68
C TYR A 206 1.12 -10.47 0.34
N SER A 207 0.59 -9.98 1.45
CA SER A 207 0.02 -10.80 2.54
C SER A 207 -1.45 -10.45 2.69
N PRO A 208 -2.39 -11.26 2.15
CA PRO A 208 -3.82 -10.99 2.28
C PRO A 208 -4.30 -11.20 3.71
N ASP A 209 -5.28 -10.42 4.15
CA ASP A 209 -6.03 -10.62 5.41
C ASP A 209 -5.16 -10.90 6.65
N VAL A 210 -4.06 -10.16 6.80
CA VAL A 210 -3.20 -10.26 7.99
C VAL A 210 -4.02 -9.94 9.22
N VAL A 211 -3.95 -10.82 10.23
CA VAL A 211 -4.69 -10.66 11.48
C VAL A 211 -3.98 -9.67 12.39
N PHE A 212 -4.64 -8.54 12.70
CA PHE A 212 -4.22 -7.57 13.70
C PHE A 212 -4.93 -7.86 15.01
N PHE A 213 -4.16 -8.15 16.06
CA PHE A 213 -4.67 -8.52 17.39
C PHE A 213 -4.19 -7.60 18.50
N ARG A 214 -3.48 -6.51 18.16
CA ARG A 214 -3.18 -5.41 19.07
C ARG A 214 -3.51 -4.05 18.47
N ASP A 215 -3.75 -3.08 19.35
CA ASP A 215 -3.89 -1.66 18.98
C ASP A 215 -2.53 -0.94 18.83
N GLU A 216 -2.59 0.37 18.54
CA GLU A 216 -1.40 1.23 18.40
C GLU A 216 -0.61 1.44 19.70
N HIS A 217 -1.19 1.04 20.84
CA HIS A 217 -0.56 1.03 22.15
C HIS A 217 -0.03 -0.37 22.52
N PHE A 218 -0.17 -1.33 21.62
CA PHE A 218 0.18 -2.74 21.76
C PHE A 218 -0.67 -3.51 22.79
N GLU A 219 -1.85 -2.99 23.14
CA GLU A 219 -2.82 -3.71 23.96
C GLU A 219 -3.59 -4.73 23.10
N LEU A 220 -3.92 -5.89 23.68
CA LEU A 220 -4.66 -6.93 22.96
C LEU A 220 -6.08 -6.47 22.67
N LEU A 221 -6.61 -6.85 21.52
CA LEU A 221 -7.99 -6.54 21.13
C LEU A 221 -8.97 -7.57 21.70
N ALA A 222 -10.24 -7.20 21.86
CA ALA A 222 -11.29 -8.17 22.16
C ALA A 222 -11.64 -9.01 20.92
N GLU A 223 -11.63 -8.35 19.76
CA GLU A 223 -11.91 -8.92 18.45
C GLU A 223 -10.79 -8.51 17.48
N PRO A 224 -9.98 -9.45 16.97
CA PRO A 224 -8.98 -9.15 15.95
C PRO A 224 -9.63 -8.65 14.67
N VAL A 225 -8.92 -7.79 13.93
CA VAL A 225 -9.35 -7.31 12.62
C VAL A 225 -8.37 -7.79 11.55
N THR A 226 -8.76 -7.71 10.27
CA THR A 226 -7.89 -8.07 9.16
C THR A 226 -7.66 -6.91 8.20
N ALA A 227 -6.45 -6.86 7.63
CA ALA A 227 -6.12 -6.02 6.48
C ALA A 227 -5.03 -6.69 5.65
N SER A 228 -5.06 -6.51 4.34
CA SER A 228 -3.99 -6.94 3.45
C SER A 228 -2.76 -6.05 3.66
N VAL A 229 -1.56 -6.63 3.63
CA VAL A 229 -0.30 -5.90 3.80
C VAL A 229 0.62 -6.15 2.62
N LEU A 230 1.02 -5.05 1.96
CA LEU A 230 2.07 -5.06 0.96
C LEU A 230 3.42 -4.70 1.60
N THR A 231 4.32 -5.66 1.69
CA THR A 231 5.71 -5.45 2.12
C THR A 231 6.55 -5.12 0.89
N LEU A 232 7.02 -3.88 0.82
CA LEU A 232 7.81 -3.37 -0.29
C LEU A 232 8.84 -2.35 0.24
N PRO A 233 10.15 -2.47 -0.03
CA PRO A 233 11.15 -1.66 0.65
C PRO A 233 11.34 -0.33 -0.08
N ALA A 234 11.26 0.80 0.60
CA ALA A 234 11.59 2.08 -0.04
C ALA A 234 13.09 2.13 -0.39
N VAL A 235 13.47 3.02 -1.31
CA VAL A 235 14.87 3.32 -1.59
C VAL A 235 15.52 3.88 -0.32
N ASN A 236 16.68 3.35 0.08
CA ASN A 236 17.45 3.90 1.19
C ASN A 236 18.30 5.09 0.71
N TYR A 237 17.63 6.21 0.45
CA TYR A 237 18.21 7.41 -0.15
C TYR A 237 19.42 7.95 0.62
N GLY A 238 19.33 7.93 1.96
CA GLY A 238 20.46 8.32 2.81
C GLY A 238 21.73 7.50 2.53
N GLN A 239 21.59 6.20 2.26
CA GLN A 239 22.71 5.32 1.96
C GLN A 239 23.13 5.35 0.48
N VAL A 240 22.21 5.62 -0.44
CA VAL A 240 22.52 5.91 -1.86
C VAL A 240 23.55 7.03 -1.93
N LEU A 241 23.28 8.17 -1.27
CA LEU A 241 24.20 9.31 -1.24
C LEU A 241 25.54 8.96 -0.60
N LEU A 242 25.53 8.25 0.53
CA LEU A 242 26.76 7.89 1.24
C LEU A 242 27.65 6.92 0.46
N LYS A 243 27.07 6.04 -0.35
CA LYS A 243 27.81 5.09 -1.20
C LYS A 243 28.20 5.66 -2.56
N GLY A 244 27.77 6.87 -2.89
CA GLY A 244 27.99 7.48 -4.20
C GLY A 244 27.21 6.79 -5.33
N GLU A 245 26.07 6.17 -5.00
CA GLU A 245 25.12 5.69 -6.01
C GLU A 245 24.38 6.88 -6.66
N ASP A 246 23.81 6.69 -7.85
CA ASP A 246 23.15 7.76 -8.60
C ASP A 246 21.87 8.25 -7.90
N ALA A 247 21.90 9.49 -7.43
CA ALA A 247 20.79 10.12 -6.73
C ALA A 247 19.57 10.33 -7.62
N ALA A 248 19.75 10.68 -8.90
CA ALA A 248 18.64 10.91 -9.82
C ALA A 248 17.95 9.59 -10.18
N GLN A 249 18.75 8.56 -10.49
CA GLN A 249 18.25 7.20 -10.71
C GLN A 249 17.48 6.68 -9.49
N SER A 250 17.99 6.91 -8.28
CA SER A 250 17.32 6.46 -7.06
C SER A 250 15.91 7.04 -6.87
N LYS A 251 15.68 8.29 -7.33
CA LYS A 251 14.35 8.91 -7.29
C LYS A 251 13.41 8.32 -8.33
N GLN A 252 13.92 7.94 -9.50
CA GLN A 252 13.14 7.23 -10.52
C GLN A 252 12.69 5.87 -10.00
N ILE A 253 13.63 5.08 -9.44
CA ILE A 253 13.33 3.78 -8.83
C ILE A 253 12.31 3.91 -7.67
N MET A 254 12.38 4.98 -6.88
CA MET A 254 11.40 5.22 -5.83
C MET A 254 9.99 5.45 -6.39
N GLN A 255 9.86 6.24 -7.46
CA GLN A 255 8.57 6.49 -8.13
C GLN A 255 8.00 5.23 -8.78
N GLU A 256 8.83 4.47 -9.50
CA GLU A 256 8.43 3.17 -10.08
C GLU A 256 7.91 2.21 -9.01
N ARG A 257 8.53 2.21 -7.82
CA ARG A 257 8.11 1.38 -6.71
C ARG A 257 6.80 1.84 -6.06
N MET A 258 6.56 3.15 -6.00
CA MET A 258 5.29 3.70 -5.54
C MET A 258 4.15 3.35 -6.49
N GLU A 259 4.39 3.43 -7.79
CA GLU A 259 3.45 2.99 -8.82
C GLU A 259 3.18 1.48 -8.71
N LEU A 260 4.23 0.67 -8.54
CA LEU A 260 4.11 -0.77 -8.34
C LEU A 260 3.24 -1.11 -7.13
N ALA A 261 3.31 -0.33 -6.05
CA ALA A 261 2.46 -0.53 -4.89
C ALA A 261 0.97 -0.37 -5.23
N LEU A 262 0.60 0.68 -5.97
CA LEU A 262 -0.78 0.91 -6.40
C LEU A 262 -1.25 -0.19 -7.35
N ALA A 263 -0.42 -0.57 -8.33
CA ALA A 263 -0.73 -1.65 -9.25
C ALA A 263 -0.96 -2.98 -8.51
N LEU A 264 -0.17 -3.27 -7.47
CA LEU A 264 -0.32 -4.49 -6.67
C LEU A 264 -1.60 -4.49 -5.84
N PHE A 265 -1.94 -3.37 -5.18
CA PHE A 265 -3.20 -3.27 -4.45
C PHE A 265 -4.42 -3.43 -5.38
N ALA A 266 -4.42 -2.76 -6.52
CA ALA A 266 -5.50 -2.88 -7.50
C ALA A 266 -5.62 -4.29 -8.11
N ALA A 267 -4.48 -4.96 -8.34
CA ALA A 267 -4.44 -6.35 -8.79
C ALA A 267 -5.08 -7.29 -7.77
N SER A 268 -4.77 -7.08 -6.49
CA SER A 268 -5.27 -7.87 -5.37
C SER A 268 -6.72 -7.55 -4.98
N GLY A 269 -7.31 -6.50 -5.56
CA GLY A 269 -8.69 -6.09 -5.31
C GLY A 269 -8.88 -5.25 -4.05
N ASP A 270 -7.80 -4.68 -3.50
CA ASP A 270 -7.90 -3.71 -2.40
C ASP A 270 -8.50 -2.41 -2.93
N ARG A 271 -9.50 -1.88 -2.22
CA ARG A 271 -10.24 -0.66 -2.59
C ARG A 271 -10.01 0.49 -1.62
N HIS A 272 -9.54 0.19 -0.41
CA HIS A 272 -9.29 1.16 0.66
C HIS A 272 -7.83 1.08 1.08
N LEU A 273 -7.05 2.13 0.83
CA LEU A 273 -5.61 2.09 1.08
C LEU A 273 -5.21 2.84 2.34
N VAL A 274 -4.28 2.26 3.09
CA VAL A 274 -3.50 2.95 4.12
C VAL A 274 -2.07 3.10 3.61
N LEU A 275 -1.77 4.32 3.16
CA LEU A 275 -0.45 4.75 2.69
C LEU A 275 0.20 5.67 3.75
N GLY A 276 1.29 6.35 3.38
CA GLY A 276 1.89 7.38 4.22
C GLY A 276 3.29 7.78 3.75
N ALA A 277 4.10 8.23 4.69
CA ALA A 277 5.45 8.76 4.48
C ALA A 277 6.50 7.66 4.16
N TYR A 278 6.27 6.96 3.06
CA TYR A 278 7.04 5.82 2.60
C TYR A 278 8.53 6.17 2.44
N GLY A 279 9.40 5.52 3.20
CA GLY A 279 10.85 5.74 3.15
C GLY A 279 11.33 7.07 3.74
N CYS A 280 10.47 7.88 4.37
CA CYS A 280 10.83 9.22 4.85
C CYS A 280 11.54 9.24 6.22
N GLY A 281 11.52 8.11 6.94
CA GLY A 281 12.21 7.97 8.23
C GLY A 281 13.70 7.63 8.06
N VAL A 282 14.10 6.45 8.53
CA VAL A 282 15.50 5.97 8.51
C VAL A 282 16.12 6.00 7.10
N PHE A 283 15.30 5.83 6.05
CA PHE A 283 15.75 5.83 4.66
C PHE A 283 15.94 7.23 4.05
N ARG A 284 15.49 8.28 4.75
CA ARG A 284 15.77 9.70 4.44
C ARG A 284 15.27 10.17 3.07
N ASN A 285 14.21 9.57 2.52
CA ASN A 285 13.50 10.19 1.38
C ASN A 285 12.86 11.50 1.83
N ASN A 286 12.77 12.47 0.93
CA ASN A 286 12.15 13.75 1.25
C ASN A 286 10.62 13.60 1.34
N PRO A 287 9.97 13.94 2.47
CA PRO A 287 8.52 13.80 2.64
C PRO A 287 7.69 14.55 1.60
N LEU A 288 8.13 15.74 1.19
CA LEU A 288 7.42 16.56 0.20
C LEU A 288 7.54 15.98 -1.20
N GLU A 289 8.68 15.39 -1.56
CA GLU A 289 8.82 14.67 -2.83
C GLU A 289 7.93 13.43 -2.84
N VAL A 290 7.95 12.62 -1.78
CA VAL A 290 7.10 11.43 -1.66
C VAL A 290 5.61 11.78 -1.72
N ALA A 291 5.16 12.82 -1.01
CA ALA A 291 3.78 13.28 -1.09
C ALA A 291 3.41 13.72 -2.51
N ARG A 292 4.28 14.46 -3.21
CA ARG A 292 4.06 14.89 -4.60
C ARG A 292 3.99 13.73 -5.58
N TRP A 293 4.87 12.73 -5.45
CA TRP A 293 4.84 11.54 -6.31
C TRP A 293 3.56 10.72 -6.08
N TRP A 294 3.07 10.61 -4.84
CA TRP A 294 1.75 10.04 -4.61
C TRP A 294 0.66 10.83 -5.32
N LYS A 295 0.67 12.16 -5.23
CA LYS A 295 -0.33 13.02 -5.88
C LYS A 295 -0.30 12.86 -7.40
N GLU A 296 0.89 12.84 -8.00
CA GLU A 296 1.09 12.63 -9.43
C GLU A 296 0.51 11.28 -9.88
N LEU A 297 0.83 10.18 -9.19
CA LEU A 297 0.29 8.86 -9.53
C LEU A 297 -1.24 8.82 -9.40
N LEU A 298 -1.78 9.40 -8.32
CA LEU A 298 -3.21 9.32 -8.03
C LEU A 298 -4.06 10.22 -8.94
N GLU A 299 -3.59 11.44 -9.23
CA GLU A 299 -4.35 12.44 -9.99
C GLU A 299 -3.97 12.46 -11.48
N GLN A 300 -2.67 12.47 -11.79
CA GLN A 300 -2.20 12.64 -13.17
C GLN A 300 -2.17 11.30 -13.91
N GLU A 301 -1.68 10.24 -13.28
CA GLU A 301 -1.62 8.89 -13.88
C GLU A 301 -2.92 8.10 -13.71
N GLY A 302 -3.92 8.64 -13.00
CA GLY A 302 -5.27 8.08 -12.91
C GLY A 302 -5.45 6.93 -11.92
N TYR A 303 -4.42 6.54 -11.16
CA TYR A 303 -4.54 5.44 -10.19
C TYR A 303 -5.57 5.72 -9.09
N GLY A 304 -5.86 6.98 -8.79
CA GLY A 304 -6.89 7.36 -7.82
C GLY A 304 -8.30 6.90 -8.18
N LEU A 305 -8.55 6.52 -9.44
CA LEU A 305 -9.84 5.99 -9.91
C LEU A 305 -10.01 4.50 -9.64
N LEU A 306 -8.95 3.80 -9.23
CA LEU A 306 -8.99 2.37 -8.93
C LEU A 306 -9.38 2.08 -7.47
N PHE A 307 -9.43 3.12 -6.62
CA PHE A 307 -9.67 3.01 -5.18
C PHE A 307 -10.87 3.86 -4.76
N GLU A 308 -11.49 3.50 -3.64
CA GLU A 308 -12.63 4.22 -3.06
C GLU A 308 -12.16 5.20 -1.97
N GLN A 309 -11.12 4.81 -1.22
CA GLN A 309 -10.54 5.63 -0.17
C GLN A 309 -9.04 5.44 -0.05
N ILE A 310 -8.32 6.52 0.21
CA ILE A 310 -6.89 6.51 0.53
C ILE A 310 -6.65 7.36 1.77
N VAL A 311 -6.11 6.73 2.81
CA VAL A 311 -5.68 7.40 4.04
C VAL A 311 -4.16 7.43 4.07
N PHE A 312 -3.58 8.63 4.11
CA PHE A 312 -2.17 8.81 4.40
C PHE A 312 -1.97 8.88 5.92
N ALA A 313 -1.66 7.73 6.55
CA ALA A 313 -1.35 7.64 7.97
C ALA A 313 0.11 8.07 8.22
N VAL A 314 0.30 9.29 8.73
CA VAL A 314 1.60 9.94 8.92
C VAL A 314 1.81 10.31 10.38
N LEU A 315 2.23 9.33 11.17
CA LEU A 315 2.62 9.53 12.56
C LEU A 315 3.97 10.26 12.66
N ASP A 316 3.93 11.54 12.96
CA ASP A 316 5.12 12.36 13.16
C ASP A 316 5.20 12.85 14.61
N HIS A 317 6.08 12.28 15.44
CA HIS A 317 6.32 12.75 16.82
C HIS A 317 7.38 13.85 16.93
N SER A 318 7.98 14.26 15.81
CA SER A 318 8.98 15.32 15.82
C SER A 318 8.36 16.66 16.25
N LYS A 319 9.19 17.55 16.78
CA LYS A 319 8.76 18.90 17.16
C LYS A 319 8.37 19.74 15.94
N THR A 320 9.02 19.50 14.79
CA THR A 320 8.83 20.30 13.58
C THR A 320 7.64 19.83 12.76
N LYS A 321 7.18 18.59 12.95
CA LYS A 321 6.05 17.99 12.23
C LYS A 321 6.23 18.06 10.70
N GLU A 322 7.47 18.09 10.25
CA GLU A 322 7.83 18.29 8.83
C GLU A 322 7.23 17.21 7.93
N THR A 323 7.13 15.97 8.42
CA THR A 323 6.67 14.85 7.60
C THR A 323 5.17 14.97 7.35
N ILE A 324 4.38 15.15 8.40
CA ILE A 324 2.92 15.27 8.24
C ILE A 324 2.54 16.55 7.49
N ARG A 325 3.20 17.68 7.79
CA ARG A 325 2.96 18.95 7.09
C ARG A 325 3.21 18.83 5.59
N ALA A 326 4.23 18.10 5.16
CA ALA A 326 4.48 17.87 3.75
C ALA A 326 3.33 17.14 3.04
N PHE A 327 2.63 16.24 3.73
CA PHE A 327 1.43 15.58 3.20
C PHE A 327 0.21 16.49 3.25
N GLU A 328 0.01 17.23 4.34
CA GLU A 328 -1.06 18.23 4.48
C GLU A 328 -0.94 19.35 3.44
N ASP A 329 0.27 19.79 3.11
CA ASP A 329 0.54 20.80 2.08
C ASP A 329 0.13 20.33 0.67
N VAL A 330 0.16 19.03 0.42
CA VAL A 330 -0.07 18.41 -0.90
C VAL A 330 -1.53 17.94 -1.08
N PHE A 331 -2.12 17.40 -0.01
CA PHE A 331 -3.45 16.79 -0.02
C PHE A 331 -4.50 17.55 0.81
N GLY A 332 -4.10 18.59 1.52
CA GLY A 332 -4.95 19.30 2.47
C GLY A 332 -4.95 18.65 3.86
N THR A 333 -5.50 19.38 4.83
CA THR A 333 -5.80 18.87 6.17
C THR A 333 -7.17 18.18 6.16
N ALA A 334 -7.29 17.06 6.87
CA ALA A 334 -8.56 16.35 7.05
C ALA A 334 -9.62 17.17 7.82
#